data_AF-A0A351EV93-F1
#
_entry.id   AF-A0A351EV93-F1
#
_cell.length_a   1.000
_cell.length_b   1.000
_cell.length_c   1.000
_cell.angle_alpha   90.00
_cell.angle_beta   90.00
_cell.angle_gamma   90.00
#
_symmetry.space_group_name_H-M   'P 1'
#
loop_
_entity.id
_entity.type
_entity.pdbx_description
1 polymer ?
#
loop_
_entity_poly.entity_id
_entity_poly.type
_entity_poly.pdbx_seq_one_letter_code
_entity_poly.pdbx_strand_id
1 'polypeptide(L)'
;TGALSTEIVNHVAPAVVAGIDASSGFIDEARRRLPPGVDLRVGDAQSLPFVSDSFDVVVSGIALNFVPDAELAVREMRRVARTGGAVGVYLWDAQLPHAADGSIRLQSRAWAVAGTL
;
A
#
# COMPACT_ATOMS: atom_id res chain seq x y z
N THR A 1 -8.11 -7.56 0.97
CA THR A 1 -8.08 -8.96 1.48
C THR A 1 -6.88 -9.26 2.38
N GLY A 2 -5.89 -8.37 2.52
CA GLY A 2 -4.80 -8.54 3.49
C GLY A 2 -3.60 -9.37 3.01
N ALA A 3 -3.57 -9.85 1.77
CA ALA A 3 -2.49 -10.70 1.26
C ALA A 3 -1.08 -10.09 1.42
N LEU A 4 -0.89 -8.83 1.02
CA LEU A 4 0.40 -8.15 1.22
C LEU A 4 0.78 -8.04 2.70
N SER A 5 -0.19 -7.68 3.56
CA SER A 5 0.04 -7.58 5.00
C SER A 5 0.39 -8.94 5.62
N THR A 6 -0.17 -10.04 5.11
CA THR A 6 0.16 -11.40 5.56
C THR A 6 1.63 -11.72 5.30
N GLU A 7 2.12 -11.43 4.09
CA GLU A 7 3.53 -11.64 3.75
C GLU A 7 4.46 -10.79 4.63
N ILE A 8 4.11 -9.53 4.89
CA ILE A 8 4.88 -8.66 5.78
C ILE A 8 4.96 -9.25 7.19
N VAL A 9 3.82 -9.66 7.76
CA VAL A 9 3.77 -10.27 9.11
C VAL A 9 4.62 -11.54 9.17
N ASN A 10 4.52 -12.40 8.16
CA ASN A 10 5.21 -13.69 8.14
C ASN A 10 6.72 -13.57 7.96
N HIS A 11 7.20 -12.55 7.26
CA HIS A 11 8.61 -12.45 6.86
C HIS A 11 9.41 -11.36 7.58
N VAL A 12 8.76 -10.33 8.11
CA VAL A 12 9.45 -9.13 8.64
C VAL A 12 9.31 -8.99 10.16
N ALA A 13 8.35 -9.68 10.79
CA ALA A 13 8.03 -9.54 12.22
C ALA A 13 7.97 -8.08 12.71
N PRO A 14 7.15 -7.21 12.05
CA PRO A 14 7.10 -5.79 12.37
C PRO A 14 6.50 -5.54 13.77
N ALA A 15 6.97 -4.48 14.43
CA ALA A 15 6.42 -4.06 15.73
C ALA A 15 4.96 -3.57 15.64
N VAL A 16 4.60 -2.94 14.51
CA VAL A 16 3.24 -2.49 14.24
C VAL A 16 2.90 -2.72 12.76
N VAL A 17 1.63 -3.04 12.49
CA VAL A 17 1.08 -3.10 11.13
C VAL A 17 -0.24 -2.36 11.12
N ALA A 18 -0.39 -1.45 10.17
CA ALA A 18 -1.63 -0.77 9.87
C ALA A 18 -2.00 -0.94 8.39
N GLY A 19 -3.29 -0.96 8.09
CA GLY A 19 -3.81 -1.12 6.73
C GLY A 19 -5.09 -0.34 6.50
N ILE A 20 -5.17 0.29 5.32
CA ILE A 20 -6.33 1.05 4.85
C ILE A 20 -6.83 0.45 3.55
N ASP A 21 -8.14 0.35 3.40
CA ASP A 21 -8.81 0.00 2.15
C ASP A 21 -10.19 0.68 2.12
N ALA A 22 -10.63 1.17 0.96
CA ALA A 22 -11.95 1.80 0.84
C ALA A 22 -13.09 0.76 0.94
N SER A 23 -12.79 -0.51 0.68
CA SER A 23 -13.76 -1.61 0.75
C SER A 23 -13.82 -2.21 2.15
N SER A 24 -14.97 -2.05 2.81
CA SER A 24 -15.25 -2.74 4.07
C SER A 24 -15.13 -4.26 3.95
N GLY A 25 -15.57 -4.85 2.85
CA GLY A 25 -15.44 -6.29 2.61
C GLY A 25 -13.99 -6.77 2.55
N PHE A 26 -13.07 -5.96 2.01
CA PHE A 26 -11.65 -6.29 1.97
C PHE A 26 -10.97 -6.15 3.32
N ILE A 27 -11.39 -5.19 4.14
CA ILE A 27 -10.98 -5.05 5.53
C ILE A 27 -11.48 -6.23 6.36
N ASP A 28 -12.74 -6.63 6.22
CA ASP A 28 -13.31 -7.75 6.97
C ASP A 28 -12.62 -9.08 6.62
N GLU A 29 -12.29 -9.29 5.34
CA GLU A 29 -11.47 -10.44 4.93
C GLU A 29 -10.06 -10.37 5.48
N ALA A 30 -9.42 -9.19 5.47
CA ALA A 30 -8.09 -9.03 6.04
C ALA A 30 -8.07 -9.31 7.55
N ARG A 31 -9.11 -8.89 8.30
CA ARG A 31 -9.26 -9.16 9.73
C ARG A 31 -9.38 -10.64 10.06
N ARG A 32 -10.02 -11.44 9.19
CA ARG A 32 -10.10 -12.90 9.37
C ARG A 32 -8.76 -13.60 9.14
N ARG A 33 -7.89 -13.01 8.30
CA ARG A 33 -6.62 -13.62 7.87
C ARG A 33 -5.44 -13.22 8.74
N LEU A 34 -5.40 -11.96 9.18
CA LEU A 34 -4.28 -11.40 9.93
C LEU A 34 -4.40 -11.70 11.42
N PRO A 35 -3.27 -11.75 12.14
CA PRO A 35 -3.29 -11.92 13.58
C PRO A 35 -3.99 -10.73 14.28
N PRO A 36 -4.50 -10.92 15.50
CA PRO A 36 -5.00 -9.82 16.31
C PRO A 36 -3.90 -8.77 16.53
N GLY A 37 -4.29 -7.49 16.62
CA GLY A 37 -3.37 -6.37 16.84
C GLY A 37 -2.94 -5.62 15.58
N VAL A 38 -3.30 -6.10 14.37
CA VAL A 38 -3.16 -5.30 13.14
C VAL A 38 -4.26 -4.23 13.09
N ASP A 39 -3.87 -2.96 12.93
CA ASP A 39 -4.79 -1.82 12.83
C ASP A 39 -5.35 -1.72 11.40
N LEU A 40 -6.51 -2.33 11.18
CA LEU A 40 -7.21 -2.30 9.89
C LEU A 40 -8.41 -1.36 9.92
N ARG A 41 -8.42 -0.37 9.02
CA ARG A 41 -9.49 0.63 8.92
C ARG A 41 -10.04 0.73 7.50
N VAL A 42 -11.34 0.95 7.41
CA VAL A 42 -11.96 1.38 6.15
C VAL A 42 -11.61 2.86 5.96
N GLY A 43 -11.08 3.24 4.80
CA GLY A 43 -10.66 4.62 4.55
C GLY A 43 -10.14 4.86 3.15
N ASP A 44 -9.94 6.14 2.82
CA ASP A 44 -9.42 6.57 1.53
C ASP A 44 -7.88 6.69 1.58
N ALA A 45 -7.20 6.10 0.61
CA ALA A 45 -5.75 6.24 0.46
C ALA A 45 -5.31 7.68 0.16
N GLN A 46 -6.22 8.53 -0.34
CA GLN A 46 -6.00 9.95 -0.60
C GLN A 46 -6.10 10.81 0.67
N SER A 47 -6.47 10.24 1.81
CA SER A 47 -6.54 10.92 3.12
C SER A 47 -6.32 9.93 4.25
N LEU A 48 -5.04 9.64 4.52
CA LEU A 48 -4.68 8.60 5.47
C LEU A 48 -4.89 9.08 6.92
N PRO A 49 -5.59 8.31 7.78
CA PRO A 49 -5.90 8.68 9.16
C PRO A 49 -4.72 8.45 10.11
N PHE A 50 -3.52 8.83 9.68
CA PHE A 50 -2.28 8.72 10.44
C PHE A 50 -1.56 10.07 10.40
N VAL A 51 -0.82 10.38 11.48
CA VAL A 51 -0.01 11.60 11.52
C VAL A 51 1.21 11.45 10.63
N SER A 52 1.84 12.57 10.28
CA SER A 52 3.06 12.56 9.47
C SER A 52 4.19 11.80 10.18
N ASP A 53 5.12 11.24 9.41
CA ASP A 53 6.32 10.55 9.91
C ASP A 53 6.05 9.38 10.89
N SER A 54 4.93 8.66 10.72
CA SER A 54 4.51 7.58 11.64
C SER A 54 5.11 6.20 11.33
N PHE A 55 5.54 5.95 10.09
CA PHE A 55 5.92 4.60 9.64
C PHE A 55 7.31 4.55 9.01
N ASP A 56 8.10 3.55 9.36
CA ASP A 56 9.39 3.25 8.71
C ASP A 56 9.23 2.87 7.22
N VAL A 57 8.16 2.15 6.91
CA VAL A 57 7.88 1.61 5.58
C VAL A 57 6.39 1.74 5.28
N VAL A 58 6.07 2.28 4.11
CA VAL A 58 4.70 2.40 3.61
C VAL A 58 4.61 1.73 2.25
N VAL A 59 3.71 0.76 2.09
CA VAL A 59 3.57 0.01 0.84
C VAL A 59 2.14 -0.04 0.35
N SER A 60 1.96 -0.03 -0.96
CA SER A 60 0.67 -0.27 -1.60
C SER A 60 0.81 -1.30 -2.72
N GLY A 61 -0.04 -2.31 -2.68
CA GLY A 61 -0.05 -3.41 -3.65
C GLY A 61 -1.32 -3.42 -4.48
N ILE A 62 -1.20 -3.07 -5.77
CA ILE A 62 -2.27 -3.03 -6.78
C ILE A 62 -3.45 -2.08 -6.45
N ALA A 63 -3.59 -1.60 -5.22
CA ALA A 63 -4.70 -0.75 -4.79
C ALA A 63 -4.75 0.60 -5.52
N LEU A 64 -3.59 1.21 -5.80
CA LEU A 64 -3.54 2.53 -6.45
C LEU A 64 -4.12 2.55 -7.87
N ASN A 65 -4.27 1.41 -8.54
CA ASN A 65 -4.94 1.33 -9.85
C ASN A 65 -6.43 1.75 -9.77
N PHE A 66 -7.02 1.71 -8.57
CA PHE A 66 -8.44 1.99 -8.34
C PHE A 66 -8.68 3.30 -7.57
N VAL A 67 -7.61 4.03 -7.27
CA VAL A 67 -7.70 5.31 -6.57
C VAL A 67 -7.85 6.44 -7.60
N PRO A 68 -8.84 7.34 -7.47
CA PRO A 68 -9.08 8.41 -8.44
C PRO A 68 -7.87 9.32 -8.68
N ASP A 69 -7.22 9.79 -7.60
CA ASP A 69 -5.96 10.53 -7.65
C ASP A 69 -4.85 9.70 -6.97
N ALA A 70 -4.20 8.84 -7.77
CA ALA A 70 -3.09 8.02 -7.31
C ALA A 70 -1.89 8.86 -6.87
N GLU A 71 -1.67 10.05 -7.46
CA GLU A 71 -0.58 10.94 -7.04
C GLU A 71 -0.83 11.50 -5.65
N LEU A 72 -2.07 11.90 -5.34
CA LEU A 72 -2.46 12.32 -4.00
C LEU A 72 -2.30 11.21 -2.98
N ALA A 73 -2.70 9.98 -3.33
CA ALA A 73 -2.46 8.84 -2.45
C ALA A 73 -0.96 8.58 -2.21
N VAL A 74 -0.11 8.72 -3.23
CA VAL A 74 1.36 8.64 -3.04
C VAL A 74 1.89 9.78 -2.18
N ARG A 75 1.33 11.00 -2.29
CA ARG A 75 1.67 12.11 -1.38
C ARG A 75 1.31 11.79 0.07
N GLU A 76 0.13 11.21 0.31
CA GLU A 76 -0.27 10.77 1.65
C GLU A 76 0.62 9.63 2.17
N MET A 77 0.95 8.64 1.33
CA MET A 77 1.90 7.58 1.69
C MET A 77 3.27 8.15 2.08
N ARG A 78 3.75 9.16 1.35
CA ARG A 78 5.00 9.88 1.70
C ARG A 78 4.86 10.68 2.98
N ARG A 79 3.73 11.34 3.22
CA ARG A 79 3.48 12.13 4.44
C ARG A 79 3.57 11.26 5.69
N VAL A 80 2.96 10.09 5.67
CA VAL A 80 2.93 9.20 6.83
C VAL A 80 4.21 8.36 6.98
N ALA A 81 5.02 8.25 5.91
CA ALA A 81 6.36 7.67 6.00
C ALA A 81 7.28 8.66 6.73
N ARG A 82 8.12 8.15 7.64
CA ARG A 82 9.12 8.99 8.30
C ARG A 82 10.18 9.47 7.32
N THR A 83 10.84 10.57 7.66
CA THR A 83 12.09 10.98 7.02
C THR A 83 13.10 9.83 6.98
N GLY A 84 13.62 9.53 5.78
CA GLY A 84 14.50 8.38 5.53
C GLY A 84 13.80 7.01 5.60
N GLY A 85 12.48 6.97 5.63
CA GLY A 85 11.65 5.77 5.47
C GLY A 85 11.47 5.37 4.01
N ALA A 86 10.91 4.19 3.77
CA ALA A 86 10.72 3.64 2.43
C ALA A 86 9.24 3.71 2.00
N VAL A 87 9.02 4.06 0.73
CA VAL A 87 7.69 4.03 0.09
C VAL A 87 7.73 3.12 -1.13
N GLY A 88 6.99 2.02 -1.09
CA GLY A 88 6.95 1.02 -2.16
C GLY A 88 5.57 0.92 -2.80
N VAL A 89 5.50 0.86 -4.13
CA VAL A 89 4.25 0.61 -4.85
C VAL A 89 4.47 -0.44 -5.93
N TYR A 90 3.49 -1.31 -6.14
CA TYR A 90 3.42 -2.11 -7.34
C TYR A 90 2.00 -2.03 -7.91
N LEU A 91 1.92 -1.80 -9.22
CA LEU A 91 0.70 -1.48 -9.95
C LEU A 91 0.65 -2.28 -11.26
N TRP A 92 -0.49 -2.26 -11.93
CA TRP A 92 -0.57 -2.78 -13.29
C TRP A 92 -0.06 -1.72 -14.26
N ASP A 93 0.48 -2.17 -15.38
CA ASP A 93 0.81 -1.28 -16.47
C ASP A 93 -0.44 -1.08 -17.34
N ALA A 94 -1.08 0.10 -17.22
CA ALA A 94 -2.24 0.45 -18.04
C ALA A 94 -1.85 1.03 -19.43
N GLN A 95 -0.57 1.25 -19.70
CA GLN A 95 -0.08 1.94 -20.91
C GLN A 95 0.60 1.02 -21.94
N LEU A 96 0.78 -0.27 -21.64
CA LEU A 96 1.12 -1.23 -22.69
C LEU A 96 -0.15 -1.61 -23.46
N PRO A 97 -0.09 -1.71 -24.81
CA PRO A 97 -1.10 -2.48 -25.52
C PRO A 97 -1.17 -3.85 -24.86
N HIS A 98 -2.39 -4.38 -24.67
CA HIS A 98 -2.57 -5.75 -24.23
C HIS A 98 -1.55 -6.62 -24.96
N ALA A 99 -0.80 -7.44 -24.22
CA ALA A 99 0.03 -8.44 -24.85
C ALA A 99 -0.89 -9.19 -25.86
N ALA A 100 -0.38 -9.55 -27.03
CA ALA A 100 -1.23 -10.10 -28.10
C ALA A 100 -2.02 -11.36 -27.68
N ASP A 101 -1.68 -11.94 -26.52
CA ASP A 101 -2.33 -13.06 -25.84
C ASP A 101 -3.33 -12.68 -24.72
N GLY A 102 -3.58 -11.39 -24.48
CA GLY A 102 -4.45 -10.90 -23.41
C GLY A 102 -3.84 -10.92 -22.00
N SER A 103 -2.55 -11.22 -21.86
CA SER A 103 -1.90 -11.30 -20.54
C SER A 103 -1.68 -9.92 -19.89
N ILE A 104 -1.95 -9.85 -18.58
CA ILE A 104 -1.66 -8.69 -17.74
C ILE A 104 -0.22 -8.81 -17.25
N ARG A 105 0.63 -7.82 -17.52
CA ARG A 105 1.99 -7.76 -16.97
C ARG A 105 2.02 -6.96 -15.68
N LEU A 106 2.65 -7.52 -14.65
CA LEU A 106 2.93 -6.83 -13.39
C LEU A 106 4.21 -6.00 -13.54
N GLN A 107 4.16 -4.71 -13.17
CA GLN A 107 5.35 -3.88 -13.01
C GLN A 107 5.52 -3.56 -11.52
N SER A 108 6.71 -3.82 -10.98
CA SER A 108 7.10 -3.36 -9.65
C SER A 108 8.09 -2.19 -9.79
N ARG A 109 7.81 -1.08 -9.11
CA ARG A 109 8.74 0.05 -9.00
C ARG A 109 8.95 0.34 -7.52
N ALA A 110 10.12 -0.02 -7.01
CA ALA A 110 10.54 0.38 -5.68
C ALA A 110 11.21 1.75 -5.76
N TRP A 111 10.69 2.73 -5.02
CA TRP A 111 11.35 4.02 -4.84
C TRP A 111 12.05 4.00 -3.47
N ALA A 112 13.38 3.94 -3.47
CA ALA A 112 14.12 4.33 -2.28
C ALA A 112 14.05 5.87 -2.21
N VAL A 113 13.44 6.42 -1.17
CA VAL A 113 13.51 7.85 -0.92
C VAL A 113 14.90 8.17 -0.37
N ALA A 114 15.84 8.45 -1.27
CA ALA A 114 16.98 9.28 -0.94
C ALA A 114 16.50 10.75 -0.99
N GLY A 115 16.72 11.53 0.08
CA GLY A 115 16.36 12.96 0.15
C GLY A 115 16.83 13.72 -1.10
N THR A 116 16.15 14.75 -1.59
CA THR A 116 15.77 15.99 -0.88
C THR A 116 14.69 16.73 -1.70
N LEU A 117 13.80 17.45 -1.01
CA LEU A 117 12.90 18.55 -1.40
C LEU A 117 12.40 18.62 -2.86
#